data_AF-A0A380MVA2-F1
#
_entry.id   AF-A0A380MVA2-F1
#
_cell.length_a   1.000
_cell.length_b   1.000
_cell.length_c   1.000
_cell.angle_alpha   90.00
_cell.angle_beta   90.00
_cell.angle_gamma   90.00
#
_symmetry.space_group_name_H-M   'P 1'
#
loop_
_entity.id
_entity.type
_entity.pdbx_description
1 polymer ?
#
loop_
_entity_poly.entity_id
_entity_poly.type
_entity_poly.pdbx_seq_one_letter_code
_entity_poly.pdbx_strand_id
1 'polypeptide(L)'
;MHQMLKQRRIVDTVLTNVVLGYNLDQEFSGHFLFPDVKVNSLTGKIVKFGKDAFILINTKTAPGATIGGIELKYSSGVYELNLKN
;
A
#
# COMPACT_ATOMS: atom_id res chain seq x y z
N MET A 1 24.87 6.30 -16.96
CA MET A 1 24.36 7.37 -16.08
C MET A 1 23.37 8.33 -16.77
N HIS A 2 23.55 8.70 -18.05
CA HIS A 2 22.65 9.61 -18.78
C HIS A 2 21.21 9.09 -19.04
N GLN A 3 20.99 7.77 -19.06
CA GLN A 3 19.70 7.19 -19.43
C GLN A 3 18.68 7.16 -18.27
N MET A 4 19.15 7.11 -17.02
CA MET A 4 18.28 7.05 -15.83
C MET A 4 17.58 8.39 -15.52
N LEU A 5 18.22 9.52 -15.86
CA LEU A 5 17.62 10.84 -15.66
C LEU A 5 16.46 11.10 -16.64
N LYS A 6 16.52 10.53 -17.85
CA LYS A 6 15.48 10.70 -18.88
C LYS A 6 14.16 9.99 -18.53
N GLN A 7 14.21 8.99 -17.65
CA GLN A 7 13.03 8.24 -17.18
C GLN A 7 12.38 8.88 -15.95
N ARG A 8 13.10 9.74 -15.22
CA ARG A 8 12.57 10.42 -14.03
C ARG A 8 11.93 11.73 -14.47
N ARG A 9 10.60 11.85 -14.32
CA ARG A 9 9.89 13.10 -14.60
C ARG A 9 10.38 14.20 -13.64
N ILE A 10 10.47 15.44 -14.11
CA ILE A 10 10.67 16.60 -13.23
C ILE A 10 9.39 16.76 -12.41
N VAL A 11 9.49 16.73 -11.08
CA VAL A 11 8.35 16.81 -10.16
C VAL A 11 8.36 18.16 -9.47
N ASP A 12 7.25 18.91 -9.57
CA ASP A 12 7.02 20.13 -8.80
C ASP A 12 6.48 19.77 -7.42
N THR A 13 7.22 20.10 -6.36
CA THR A 13 6.83 19.74 -4.99
C THR A 13 5.62 20.53 -4.48
N VAL A 14 5.42 21.77 -4.92
CA VAL A 14 4.31 22.61 -4.49
C VAL A 14 3.01 22.08 -5.10
N LEU A 15 2.99 21.88 -6.41
CA LEU A 15 1.82 21.35 -7.10
C LEU A 15 1.49 19.92 -6.62
N THR A 16 2.52 19.10 -6.38
CA THR A 16 2.34 17.76 -5.81
C THR A 16 1.64 17.82 -4.45
N ASN A 17 2.04 18.73 -3.56
CA ASN A 17 1.41 18.86 -2.24
C ASN A 17 -0.03 19.37 -2.34
N VAL A 18 -0.33 20.29 -3.27
CA VAL A 18 -1.70 20.77 -3.52
C VAL A 18 -2.59 19.62 -3.99
N VAL A 19 -2.12 18.80 -4.93
CA VAL A 19 -2.87 17.64 -5.43
C VAL A 19 -3.06 16.59 -4.34
N LEU A 20 -2.02 16.28 -3.56
CA LEU A 20 -2.12 15.30 -2.47
C LEU A 20 -3.04 15.75 -1.32
N GLY A 21 -3.22 17.06 -1.13
CA GLY A 21 -4.13 17.63 -0.14
C GLY A 21 -5.57 17.82 -0.64
N TYR A 22 -5.86 17.46 -1.89
CA TYR A 22 -7.19 17.60 -2.46
C TYR A 22 -8.16 16.60 -1.81
N ASN A 23 -9.20 17.12 -1.14
CA ASN A 23 -10.20 16.29 -0.47
C ASN A 23 -11.31 15.90 -1.45
N LEU A 24 -11.46 14.59 -1.67
CA LEU A 24 -12.48 13.99 -2.53
C LEU A 24 -13.64 13.34 -1.75
N ASP A 25 -13.62 13.40 -0.41
CA ASP A 25 -14.51 12.66 0.49
C ASP A 25 -15.99 13.05 0.32
N GLN A 26 -16.24 14.27 -0.17
CA GLN A 26 -17.60 14.77 -0.41
C GLN A 26 -18.27 14.09 -1.62
N GLU A 27 -17.49 13.65 -2.60
CA GLU A 27 -17.99 13.03 -3.84
C GLU A 27 -17.73 11.53 -3.89
N PHE A 28 -16.68 11.04 -3.22
CA PHE A 28 -16.25 9.64 -3.31
C PHE A 28 -15.97 9.05 -1.92
N SER A 29 -16.68 7.97 -1.58
CA SER A 29 -16.51 7.25 -0.31
C SER A 29 -15.68 5.96 -0.43
N GLY A 30 -15.22 5.62 -1.63
CA GLY A 30 -14.51 4.36 -1.89
C GLY A 30 -13.25 4.17 -1.04
N HIS A 31 -12.53 5.25 -0.73
CA HIS A 31 -11.31 5.22 0.09
C HIS A 31 -11.57 4.78 1.54
N PHE A 32 -12.78 4.96 2.07
CA PHE A 32 -13.14 4.46 3.41
C PHE A 32 -13.25 2.93 3.46
N LEU A 33 -13.63 2.31 2.35
CA LEU A 33 -13.71 0.84 2.23
C LEU A 33 -12.37 0.25 1.79
N PHE A 34 -11.64 0.97 0.93
CA PHE A 34 -10.37 0.56 0.35
C PHE A 34 -9.35 1.68 0.51
N PRO A 35 -8.65 1.76 1.65
CA PRO A 35 -7.70 2.84 1.89
C PRO A 35 -6.50 2.77 0.94
N ASP A 36 -5.98 3.92 0.55
CA ASP A 36 -4.80 4.01 -0.31
C ASP A 36 -3.56 3.56 0.45
N VAL A 37 -2.85 2.58 -0.13
CA VAL A 37 -1.62 2.02 0.42
C VAL A 37 -0.49 2.19 -0.58
N LYS A 38 0.68 2.62 -0.08
CA LYS A 38 1.88 2.78 -0.91
C LYS A 38 2.48 1.42 -1.23
N VAL A 39 2.65 1.13 -2.52
CA VAL A 39 3.32 -0.07 -3.03
C VAL A 39 4.51 0.33 -3.91
N ASN A 40 5.57 -0.47 -3.88
CA ASN A 40 6.80 -0.20 -4.63
C ASN A 40 6.79 -0.77 -6.06
N SER A 41 5.85 -1.67 -6.37
CA SER A 41 5.75 -2.34 -7.67
C SER A 41 4.37 -2.09 -8.28
N LEU A 42 4.34 -1.90 -9.60
CA LEU A 42 3.10 -1.75 -10.36
C LEU A 42 2.36 -3.07 -10.54
N THR A 43 3.05 -4.20 -10.46
CA THR A 43 2.44 -5.54 -10.48
C THR A 43 2.86 -6.31 -9.24
N GLY A 44 2.00 -7.18 -8.75
CA GLY A 44 2.34 -8.03 -7.63
C GLY A 44 1.21 -8.95 -7.24
N LYS A 45 1.38 -9.60 -6.09
CA LYS A 45 0.31 -10.40 -5.50
C LYS A 45 -0.43 -9.59 -4.43
N ILE A 46 -1.75 -9.68 -4.44
CA ILE A 46 -2.61 -9.11 -3.41
C ILE A 46 -2.33 -9.86 -2.11
N VAL A 47 -2.11 -9.11 -1.03
CA VAL A 47 -2.03 -9.63 0.33
C VAL A 47 -3.45 -9.94 0.79
N LYS A 48 -3.75 -11.20 1.05
CA LYS A 48 -5.06 -11.67 1.51
C LYS A 48 -4.98 -12.09 2.96
N PHE A 49 -5.83 -11.51 3.79
CA PHE A 49 -5.93 -11.89 5.20
C PHE A 49 -7.01 -12.95 5.37
N GLY A 50 -6.59 -14.17 5.65
CA GLY A 50 -7.48 -15.27 6.04
C GLY A 50 -7.88 -15.16 7.51
N LYS A 51 -8.75 -16.09 7.94
CA LYS A 51 -9.21 -16.18 9.35
C LYS A 51 -8.05 -16.21 10.35
N ASP A 52 -7.00 -16.96 10.04
CA ASP A 52 -5.86 -17.16 10.94
C ASP A 52 -5.08 -15.86 11.18
N ALA A 53 -5.03 -14.97 10.19
CA ALA A 53 -4.39 -13.66 10.34
C ALA A 53 -5.14 -12.78 11.35
N PHE A 54 -6.47 -12.80 11.34
CA PHE A 54 -7.29 -12.05 12.31
C PHE A 54 -7.18 -12.63 13.72
N ILE A 55 -7.09 -13.96 13.84
CA ILE A 55 -6.85 -14.61 15.14
C ILE A 55 -5.49 -14.15 15.68
N LEU A 56 -4.45 -14.17 14.84
CA LEU A 56 -3.10 -13.79 15.25
C LEU A 56 -3.01 -12.31 15.67
N ILE A 57 -3.64 -11.39 14.93
CA ILE A 57 -3.70 -9.96 15.31
C ILE A 57 -4.35 -9.75 16.68
N ASN A 58 -5.41 -10.51 16.99
CA ASN A 58 -6.13 -10.39 18.26
C ASN A 58 -5.47 -11.17 19.41
N THR A 59 -4.43 -11.96 19.12
CA THR A 59 -3.75 -12.78 20.13
C THR A 59 -2.70 -11.95 20.84
N LYS A 60 -2.74 -11.94 22.17
CA LYS A 60 -1.69 -11.28 22.97
C LYS A 60 -0.37 -12.04 22.82
N THR A 61 0.73 -11.30 22.68
CA THR A 61 2.08 -11.86 22.67
C THR A 61 2.33 -12.63 23.96
N ALA A 62 2.92 -13.82 23.84
CA ALA A 62 3.27 -14.64 25.00
C ALA A 62 4.34 -13.94 25.85
N PRO A 63 4.21 -13.94 27.19
CA PRO A 63 5.21 -13.36 28.07
C PRO A 63 6.55 -14.11 27.94
N GLY A 64 7.64 -13.37 27.71
CA GLY A 64 8.98 -13.93 27.51
C GLY A 64 9.33 -14.31 26.07
N ALA A 65 8.45 -14.05 25.09
CA ALA A 65 8.75 -14.29 23.69
C ALA A 65 9.81 -13.31 23.14
N THR A 66 10.88 -13.84 22.54
CA THR A 66 11.97 -13.05 21.89
C THR A 66 11.63 -12.62 20.46
N ILE A 67 10.37 -12.70 20.04
CA ILE A 67 9.98 -12.49 18.65
C ILE A 67 9.88 -10.99 18.35
N GLY A 68 10.71 -10.49 17.44
CA GLY A 68 10.79 -9.06 17.07
C GLY A 68 9.78 -8.58 16.03
N GLY A 69 8.93 -9.47 15.48
CA GLY A 69 7.91 -9.11 14.50
C GLY A 69 7.04 -10.29 14.07
N ILE A 70 5.82 -10.01 13.63
CA ILE A 70 4.87 -11.00 13.12
C ILE A 70 4.64 -10.71 11.63
N GLU A 71 4.84 -11.72 10.78
CA GLU A 71 4.49 -11.63 9.36
C GLU A 71 3.12 -12.26 9.12
N LEU A 72 2.16 -11.43 8.72
CA LEU A 72 0.80 -11.85 8.38
C LEU A 72 0.68 -11.92 6.86
N LYS A 73 0.82 -13.10 6.26
CA LYS A 73 0.64 -13.25 4.81
C LYS A 73 -0.02 -14.56 4.41
N TYR A 74 -1.07 -14.44 3.60
CA TYR A 74 -1.48 -15.47 2.63
C TYR A 74 -1.84 -14.76 1.32
N SER A 75 -1.54 -15.36 0.17
CA SER A 75 -1.71 -14.69 -1.13
C SER A 75 -2.28 -15.62 -2.19
N SER A 76 -3.31 -15.17 -2.93
CA SER A 76 -3.89 -15.95 -4.03
C SER A 76 -4.45 -15.11 -5.19
N GLY A 77 -4.17 -13.80 -5.25
CA GLY A 77 -4.62 -12.91 -6.33
C GLY A 77 -3.48 -12.05 -6.86
N VAL A 78 -3.51 -11.69 -8.14
CA VAL A 78 -2.55 -10.79 -8.78
C VAL A 78 -3.20 -9.40 -8.91
N TYR A 79 -2.43 -8.34 -8.70
CA TYR A 79 -2.83 -6.97 -9.03
C TYR A 79 -1.88 -6.38 -10.07
N GLU A 80 -2.44 -5.48 -10.89
CA GLU A 80 -1.70 -4.68 -11.87
C GLU A 80 -2.23 -3.25 -11.83
N LEU A 81 -1.34 -2.31 -11.54
CA LEU A 81 -1.60 -0.88 -11.59
C LEU A 81 -1.24 -0.36 -12.98
N ASN A 82 -2.27 -0.11 -13.78
CA ASN A 82 -2.10 0.50 -15.08
C ASN A 82 -2.06 2.02 -14.93
N LEU A 83 -0.86 2.59 -15.07
CA LEU A 83 -0.72 4.03 -15.24
C LEU A 83 -1.20 4.36 -16.66
N LYS A 84 -2.40 4.95 -16.79
CA LYS A 84 -2.81 5.53 -18.07
C LYS A 84 -1.81 6.64 -18.42
N ASN A 85 -1.17 6.51 -19.58
CA ASN A 85 -0.24 7.49 -20.11
C ASN A 85 -0.93 8.82 -20.42
#